data_AF-A0A973GZY1-F1
#
_entry.id   AF-A0A973GZY1-F1
#
_cell.length_a   1.000
_cell.length_b   1.000
_cell.length_c   1.000
_cell.angle_alpha   90.00
_cell.angle_beta   90.00
_cell.angle_gamma   90.00
#
_symmetry.space_group_name_H-M   'P 1'
#
loop_
_entity.id
_entity.type
_entity.pdbx_description
1 polymer ?
#
loop_
_entity_poly.entity_id
_entity_poly.type
_entity_poly.pdbx_seq_one_letter_code
_entity_poly.pdbx_strand_id
1 'polypeptide(L)'
;AWLPRGIVAVVLVVVAMAIANAVRTIVQGALSSASYGNTVATILWGAIVALGVIAALSQAGIAEDVVQSLLIAALATIAGILIVGVGGGMITPMRQRMERMLTAAEAETQRHRSGVGAYQAGREDAMRHQPSGERTQMGRDMGDPGSGMGDPGSGMDRPTGM
;
A
#
# COMPACT_ATOMS: atom_id res chain seq x y z
N ALA A 1 -52.68 -34.33 -0.90
CA ALA A 1 -52.56 -33.76 -2.26
C ALA A 1 -51.09 -33.74 -2.68
N TRP A 2 -50.65 -34.71 -3.49
CA TRP A 2 -49.26 -34.87 -3.96
C TRP A 2 -49.08 -34.45 -5.43
N LEU A 3 -50.17 -34.40 -6.20
CA LEU A 3 -50.17 -34.02 -7.62
C LEU A 3 -49.61 -32.61 -7.90
N PRO A 4 -49.92 -31.56 -7.10
CA PRO A 4 -49.41 -30.21 -7.35
C PRO A 4 -47.87 -30.13 -7.24
N ARG A 5 -47.30 -30.88 -6.30
CA ARG A 5 -45.86 -30.85 -5.98
C ARG A 5 -45.00 -31.42 -7.12
N GLY A 6 -45.46 -32.51 -7.74
CA GLY A 6 -44.76 -33.10 -8.90
C GLY A 6 -44.69 -32.15 -10.10
N ILE A 7 -45.74 -31.39 -10.37
CA ILE A 7 -45.75 -30.40 -11.46
C ILE A 7 -44.73 -29.29 -11.18
N VAL A 8 -44.68 -28.77 -9.96
CA VAL A 8 -43.71 -27.74 -9.57
C VAL A 8 -42.27 -28.24 -9.72
N ALA A 9 -42.00 -29.50 -9.34
CA ALA A 9 -40.67 -30.09 -9.52
C ALA A 9 -40.24 -30.12 -10.99
N VAL A 10 -41.11 -30.54 -11.91
CA VAL A 10 -40.82 -30.55 -13.34
C VAL A 10 -40.57 -29.13 -13.87
N VAL A 11 -41.40 -28.16 -13.47
CA VAL A 11 -41.22 -26.75 -13.85
C VAL A 11 -39.87 -26.23 -13.39
N LEU A 12 -39.44 -26.54 -12.16
CA LEU A 12 -38.15 -26.08 -11.64
C LEU A 12 -36.96 -26.67 -12.37
N VAL A 13 -37.01 -27.94 -12.77
CA VAL A 13 -35.93 -28.54 -13.59
C VAL A 13 -35.80 -27.81 -14.93
N VAL A 14 -36.93 -27.51 -15.59
CA VAL A 14 -36.93 -26.79 -16.87
C VAL A 14 -36.37 -25.38 -16.71
N VAL A 15 -36.82 -24.65 -15.68
CA VAL A 15 -36.34 -23.29 -15.39
C VAL A 15 -34.85 -23.28 -15.06
N ALA A 16 -34.38 -24.21 -14.22
CA ALA A 16 -32.97 -24.32 -13.87
C ALA A 16 -32.09 -24.63 -15.10
N MET A 17 -32.52 -25.54 -15.98
CA MET A 17 -31.81 -25.87 -17.23
C MET A 17 -31.71 -24.65 -18.15
N ALA A 18 -32.78 -23.86 -18.26
CA ALA A 18 -32.80 -22.64 -19.05
C ALA A 18 -31.83 -21.59 -18.50
N ILE A 19 -31.86 -21.35 -17.18
CA ILE A 19 -30.96 -20.41 -16.51
C ILE A 19 -29.50 -20.86 -16.64
N ALA A 20 -29.22 -22.14 -16.42
CA ALA A 20 -27.85 -22.68 -16.52
C ALA A 20 -27.25 -22.40 -17.91
N ASN A 21 -28.01 -22.69 -18.97
CA ASN A 21 -27.56 -22.44 -20.34
C ASN A 21 -27.31 -20.95 -20.60
N ALA A 22 -28.23 -20.07 -20.17
CA ALA A 22 -28.08 -18.62 -20.32
C ALA A 22 -26.83 -18.11 -19.59
N VAL A 23 -26.61 -18.52 -18.34
CA VAL A 23 -25.44 -18.13 -17.54
C VAL A 23 -24.15 -18.62 -18.21
N ARG A 24 -24.12 -19.87 -18.69
CA ARG A 24 -22.95 -20.41 -19.39
C ARG A 24 -22.57 -19.53 -20.59
N THR A 25 -23.54 -19.12 -21.41
CA THR A 25 -23.31 -18.28 -22.57
C THR A 25 -22.82 -16.88 -22.18
N ILE A 26 -23.41 -16.27 -21.15
CA ILE A 26 -23.00 -14.94 -20.66
C ILE A 26 -21.55 -15.00 -20.15
N VAL A 27 -21.22 -16.00 -19.33
CA VAL A 27 -19.88 -16.15 -18.74
C VAL A 27 -18.85 -16.47 -19.81
N GLN A 28 -19.16 -17.33 -20.79
CA GLN A 28 -18.28 -17.60 -21.93
C GLN A 28 -18.03 -16.33 -22.76
N GLY A 29 -19.04 -15.50 -22.98
CA GLY A 29 -18.90 -14.22 -23.68
C GLY A 29 -18.07 -13.21 -22.91
N ALA A 30 -18.35 -13.05 -21.62
CA ALA A 30 -17.68 -12.08 -20.74
C ALA A 30 -16.22 -12.43 -20.45
N LEU A 31 -15.91 -13.73 -20.29
CA LEU A 31 -14.56 -14.24 -20.07
C LEU A 31 -13.91 -14.77 -21.36
N SER A 32 -14.41 -14.38 -22.54
CA SER A 32 -13.84 -14.83 -23.82
C SER A 32 -12.37 -14.41 -24.01
N SER A 33 -11.93 -13.32 -23.36
CA SER A 33 -10.54 -12.86 -23.34
C SER A 33 -9.66 -13.56 -22.30
N ALA A 34 -10.24 -14.26 -21.33
CA ALA A 34 -9.53 -15.00 -20.31
C ALA A 34 -9.50 -16.49 -20.68
N SER A 35 -8.32 -17.10 -20.74
CA SER A 35 -8.12 -18.51 -21.11
C SER A 35 -8.92 -19.53 -20.28
N TYR A 36 -9.47 -19.12 -19.13
CA TYR A 36 -10.26 -19.97 -18.23
C TYR A 36 -11.78 -19.80 -18.36
N GLY A 37 -12.27 -18.94 -19.25
CA GLY A 37 -13.69 -18.63 -19.38
C GLY A 37 -14.58 -19.86 -19.62
N ASN A 38 -14.11 -20.82 -20.43
CA ASN A 38 -14.87 -22.04 -20.71
C ASN A 38 -14.94 -23.00 -19.51
N THR A 39 -13.84 -23.14 -18.76
CA THR A 39 -13.79 -24.00 -17.56
C THR A 39 -14.70 -23.44 -16.47
N VAL A 40 -14.59 -22.14 -16.21
CA VAL A 40 -15.43 -21.45 -15.21
C VAL A 40 -16.90 -21.51 -15.60
N ALA A 41 -17.23 -21.25 -16.87
CA ALA A 41 -18.61 -21.35 -17.35
C ALA A 41 -19.19 -22.76 -17.24
N THR A 42 -18.39 -23.79 -17.49
CA THR A 42 -18.82 -25.20 -17.36
C THR A 42 -19.06 -25.57 -15.90
N ILE A 43 -18.19 -25.13 -14.98
CA ILE A 43 -18.36 -25.34 -13.54
C ILE A 43 -19.65 -24.64 -13.05
N LEU A 44 -19.87 -23.39 -13.46
CA LEU A 44 -21.08 -22.64 -13.13
C LEU A 44 -22.34 -23.31 -13.66
N TRP A 45 -22.32 -23.75 -14.94
CA TRP A 45 -23.41 -24.49 -15.53
C TRP A 45 -23.75 -25.75 -14.73
N GLY A 46 -22.73 -26.56 -14.41
CA GLY A 46 -22.91 -27.77 -13.62
C GLY A 46 -23.43 -27.48 -12.21
N ALA A 47 -22.95 -26.42 -11.56
CA ALA A 47 -23.41 -26.00 -10.24
C ALA A 47 -24.89 -25.59 -10.25
N ILE A 48 -25.34 -24.82 -11.25
CA ILE A 48 -26.74 -24.39 -11.38
C ILE A 48 -27.65 -25.59 -11.63
N VAL A 49 -27.26 -26.50 -12.52
CA VAL A 49 -28.04 -27.72 -12.80
C VAL A 49 -28.14 -28.58 -11.54
N ALA A 50 -27.03 -28.80 -10.82
CA ALA A 50 -27.02 -29.58 -9.58
C ALA A 50 -27.96 -28.97 -8.51
N LEU A 51 -27.89 -27.65 -8.30
CA LEU A 51 -28.77 -26.95 -7.37
C LEU A 51 -30.25 -27.02 -7.81
N GLY A 52 -30.53 -26.88 -9.11
CA GLY A 52 -31.87 -26.99 -9.66
C GLY A 52 -32.49 -28.37 -9.46
N VAL A 53 -31.71 -29.44 -9.64
CA VAL A 53 -32.13 -30.82 -9.40
C VAL A 53 -32.42 -31.04 -7.91
N ILE A 54 -31.53 -30.61 -7.02
CA ILE A 54 -31.73 -30.72 -5.56
C ILE A 54 -32.99 -29.95 -5.12
N ALA A 55 -33.21 -28.76 -5.68
CA ALA A 55 -34.42 -27.98 -5.42
C ALA A 55 -35.67 -28.76 -5.86
N ALA A 56 -35.72 -29.22 -7.11
CA ALA A 56 -36.87 -29.97 -7.63
C ALA A 56 -37.21 -31.23 -6.81
N LEU A 57 -36.19 -31.96 -6.34
CA LEU A 57 -36.37 -33.11 -5.46
C LEU A 57 -36.98 -32.72 -4.11
N SER A 58 -36.66 -31.52 -3.59
CA SER A 58 -37.29 -31.00 -2.37
C SER A 58 -38.76 -30.66 -2.55
N GLN A 59 -39.14 -30.04 -3.69
CA GLN A 59 -40.56 -29.77 -3.98
C GLN A 59 -41.37 -31.05 -4.18
N ALA A 60 -40.76 -32.15 -4.61
CA ALA A 60 -41.42 -33.44 -4.70
C ALA A 60 -41.87 -33.99 -3.32
N GLY A 61 -41.35 -33.46 -2.21
CA GLY A 61 -41.87 -33.71 -0.87
C GLY A 61 -41.46 -35.04 -0.24
N ILE A 62 -40.41 -35.70 -0.76
CA ILE A 62 -39.97 -37.02 -0.27
C ILE A 62 -39.05 -36.89 0.97
N ALA A 63 -38.44 -35.72 1.21
CA ALA A 63 -37.41 -35.57 2.25
C ALA A 63 -37.27 -34.12 2.78
N GLU A 64 -38.38 -33.46 3.10
CA GLU A 64 -38.37 -32.02 3.47
C GLU A 64 -37.50 -31.73 4.72
N ASP A 65 -37.50 -32.63 5.71
CA ASP A 65 -36.69 -32.48 6.93
C ASP A 65 -35.16 -32.54 6.66
N VAL A 66 -34.75 -33.43 5.74
CA VAL A 66 -33.34 -33.56 5.35
C VAL A 66 -32.92 -32.34 4.53
N VAL A 67 -33.80 -31.85 3.64
CA VAL A 67 -33.50 -30.67 2.82
C VAL A 67 -33.40 -29.41 3.68
N GLN A 68 -34.24 -29.25 4.69
CA GLN A 68 -34.15 -28.10 5.59
C GLN A 68 -32.80 -28.07 6.33
N SER A 69 -32.33 -29.24 6.78
CA SER A 69 -30.99 -29.39 7.38
C SER A 69 -29.88 -29.06 6.38
N LEU A 70 -30.01 -29.53 5.14
CA LEU A 70 -29.05 -29.27 4.06
C LEU A 70 -29.01 -27.79 3.66
N LEU A 71 -30.15 -27.11 3.65
CA LEU A 71 -30.27 -25.68 3.34
C LEU A 71 -29.53 -24.84 4.38
N ILE A 72 -29.71 -25.13 5.66
CA ILE A 72 -28.98 -24.48 6.75
C ILE A 72 -27.49 -24.74 6.61
N ALA A 73 -27.08 -26.00 6.35
CA ALA A 73 -25.68 -26.35 6.17
C ALA A 73 -25.03 -25.63 4.97
N ALA A 74 -25.74 -25.54 3.84
CA ALA A 74 -25.27 -24.83 2.65
C ALA A 74 -25.12 -23.33 2.93
N LEU A 75 -26.10 -22.69 3.55
CA LEU A 75 -26.02 -21.29 3.96
C LEU A 75 -24.87 -21.05 4.94
N ALA A 76 -24.71 -21.92 5.94
CA ALA A 76 -23.62 -21.85 6.90
C ALA A 76 -22.25 -22.01 6.24
N THR A 77 -22.15 -22.87 5.23
CA THR A 77 -20.92 -23.08 4.46
C THR A 77 -20.60 -21.85 3.62
N ILE A 78 -21.59 -21.28 2.91
CA ILE A 78 -21.41 -20.05 2.14
C ILE A 78 -21.00 -18.91 3.06
N ALA A 79 -21.71 -18.72 4.17
CA ALA A 79 -21.37 -17.72 5.18
C ALA A 79 -19.96 -17.96 5.74
N GLY A 80 -19.61 -19.20 6.08
CA GLY A 80 -18.30 -19.58 6.58
C GLY A 80 -17.17 -19.28 5.59
N ILE A 81 -17.35 -19.65 4.31
CA ILE A 81 -16.39 -19.36 3.24
C ILE A 81 -16.27 -17.84 3.05
N LEU A 82 -17.37 -17.10 3.06
CA LEU A 82 -17.34 -15.63 2.94
C LEU A 82 -16.61 -15.00 4.13
N ILE A 83 -16.93 -15.41 5.36
CA ILE A 83 -16.31 -14.90 6.58
C ILE A 83 -14.80 -15.21 6.58
N VAL A 84 -14.41 -16.45 6.28
CA VAL A 84 -12.99 -16.87 6.25
C VAL A 84 -12.25 -16.27 5.06
N GLY A 85 -12.87 -16.18 3.89
CA GLY A 85 -12.27 -15.59 2.69
C GLY A 85 -12.03 -14.09 2.84
N VAL A 86 -12.99 -13.36 3.40
CA VAL A 86 -12.85 -11.92 3.70
C VAL A 86 -11.90 -11.70 4.88
N GLY A 87 -11.97 -12.53 5.91
CA GLY A 87 -11.12 -12.43 7.11
C GLY A 87 -9.66 -12.84 6.91
N GLY A 88 -9.38 -13.87 6.09
CA GLY A 88 -8.04 -14.41 5.84
C GLY A 88 -7.35 -13.83 4.59
N GLY A 89 -8.11 -13.37 3.58
CA GLY A 89 -7.57 -12.86 2.32
C GLY A 89 -6.81 -11.53 2.43
N MET A 90 -7.08 -10.73 3.47
CA MET A 90 -6.39 -9.46 3.73
C MET A 90 -5.00 -9.62 4.39
N ILE A 91 -4.54 -10.84 4.64
CA ILE A 91 -3.20 -11.07 5.23
C ILE A 91 -2.08 -10.78 4.20
N THR A 92 -2.32 -11.09 2.91
CA THR A 92 -1.34 -10.88 1.82
C THR A 92 -0.95 -9.41 1.59
N PRO A 93 -1.87 -8.42 1.49
CA PRO A 93 -1.47 -7.03 1.28
C PRO A 93 -0.70 -6.42 2.46
N MET A 94 -0.78 -7.01 3.66
CA MET A 94 -0.09 -6.48 4.84
C MET A 94 1.40 -6.82 4.84
N ARG A 95 1.79 -7.95 4.22
CA ARG A 95 3.20 -8.34 4.05
C ARG A 95 3.97 -7.35 3.17
N GLN A 96 3.39 -6.93 2.05
CA GLN A 96 3.99 -5.91 1.18
C GLN A 96 4.20 -4.56 1.88
N ARG A 97 3.39 -4.24 2.90
CA ARG A 97 3.51 -2.99 3.66
C ARG A 97 4.64 -3.07 4.68
N MET A 98 4.81 -4.24 5.32
CA MET A 98 5.93 -4.51 6.22
C MET A 98 7.26 -4.58 5.47
N GLU A 99 7.31 -5.18 4.29
CA GLU A 99 8.53 -5.21 3.45
C GLU A 99 8.98 -3.81 3.04
N ARG A 100 8.04 -2.94 2.62
CA ARG A 100 8.36 -1.53 2.32
C ARG A 100 8.83 -0.75 3.54
N MET A 101 8.27 -1.03 4.72
CA MET A 101 8.74 -0.43 5.97
C MET A 101 10.12 -0.96 6.39
N LEU A 102 10.44 -2.23 6.11
CA LEU A 102 11.75 -2.81 6.37
C LEU A 102 12.83 -2.21 5.45
N THR A 103 12.55 -2.06 4.16
CA THR A 103 13.50 -1.42 3.22
C THR A 103 13.67 0.07 3.52
N ALA A 104 12.61 0.76 3.95
CA ALA A 104 12.70 2.15 4.39
C ALA A 104 13.53 2.30 5.67
N ALA A 105 13.37 1.39 6.63
CA ALA A 105 14.16 1.37 7.86
C ALA A 105 15.64 1.04 7.61
N GLU A 106 15.97 0.14 6.67
CA GLU A 106 17.36 -0.12 6.26
C GLU A 106 18.00 1.11 5.61
N ALA A 107 17.27 1.80 4.72
CA ALA A 107 17.74 3.03 4.08
C ALA A 107 17.92 4.18 5.07
N GLU A 108 17.06 4.28 6.09
CA GLU A 108 17.15 5.28 7.15
C GLU A 108 18.27 4.96 8.16
N THR A 109 18.51 3.68 8.45
CA THR A 109 19.62 3.23 9.31
C THR A 109 20.98 3.52 8.66
N GLN A 110 21.13 3.31 7.35
CA GLN A 110 22.35 3.71 6.63
C GLN A 110 22.55 5.23 6.64
N ARG A 111 21.48 6.01 6.45
CA ARG A 111 21.54 7.49 6.51
C ARG A 111 21.91 8.02 7.89
N HIS A 112 21.43 7.38 8.96
CA HIS A 112 21.82 7.73 10.33
C HIS A 112 23.27 7.35 10.62
N ARG A 113 23.77 6.22 10.09
CA ARG A 113 25.18 5.84 10.26
C ARG A 113 26.13 6.77 9.51
N SER A 114 25.75 7.26 8.33
CA SER A 114 26.49 8.31 7.62
C SER A 114 26.37 9.69 8.28
N GLY A 115 25.22 10.02 8.88
CA GLY A 115 24.99 11.29 9.57
C GLY A 115 25.82 11.45 10.85
N VAL A 116 26.01 10.36 11.61
CA VAL A 116 26.87 10.37 12.82
C VAL A 116 28.34 10.62 12.46
N GLY A 117 28.82 10.03 11.35
CA GLY A 117 30.18 10.28 10.85
C GLY A 117 30.37 11.73 10.33
N ALA A 118 29.38 12.28 9.63
CA ALA A 118 29.40 13.66 9.15
C ALA A 118 29.32 14.69 10.29
N TYR A 119 28.55 14.39 11.35
CA TYR A 119 28.45 15.25 12.53
C TYR A 119 29.75 15.22 13.37
N GLN A 120 30.42 14.06 13.46
CA GLN A 120 31.73 13.94 14.10
C GLN A 120 32.81 14.68 13.31
N ALA A 121 32.85 14.53 11.98
CA ALA A 121 33.79 15.24 11.11
C ALA A 121 33.64 16.77 11.19
N GLY A 122 32.40 17.28 11.17
CA GLY A 122 32.13 18.72 11.32
C GLY A 122 32.47 19.26 12.72
N ARG A 123 32.33 18.44 13.77
CA ARG A 123 32.70 18.80 15.14
C ARG A 123 34.22 18.90 15.31
N GLU A 124 34.99 18.00 14.70
CA GLU A 124 36.45 18.05 14.71
C GLU A 124 36.99 19.26 13.93
N ASP A 125 36.37 19.60 12.80
CA ASP A 125 36.75 20.78 12.02
C ASP A 125 36.45 22.09 12.76
N ALA A 126 35.30 22.17 13.45
CA ALA A 126 34.95 23.31 14.29
C ALA A 126 35.88 23.45 15.51
N MET A 127 36.38 22.35 16.08
CA MET A 127 37.39 22.40 17.15
C MET A 127 38.77 22.78 16.64
N ARG A 128 39.15 22.37 15.43
CA ARG A 128 40.41 22.79 14.79
C ARG A 128 40.42 24.26 14.39
N HIS A 129 39.25 24.84 14.12
CA HIS A 129 39.10 26.22 13.71
C HIS A 129 38.72 27.16 14.87
N GLN A 130 38.86 26.77 16.14
CA GLN A 130 38.86 27.75 17.23
C GLN A 130 40.16 28.57 17.17
N PRO A 131 40.11 29.86 16.77
CA PRO A 131 41.29 30.69 16.72
C PRO A 131 41.65 31.10 18.16
N SER A 132 42.79 30.65 18.63
CA SER A 132 43.47 31.11 19.84
C SER A 132 44.06 32.53 19.64
N GLY A 133 43.22 33.49 19.23
CA GLY A 133 43.65 34.82 18.80
C GLY A 133 43.05 36.01 19.55
N GLU A 134 42.16 35.80 20.53
CA GLU A 134 41.38 36.91 21.09
C GLU A 134 41.55 37.03 22.61
N ARG A 135 42.74 37.51 23.03
CA ARG A 135 42.93 38.08 24.38
C ARG A 135 44.11 39.04 24.58
N THR A 136 44.81 39.48 23.52
CA THR A 136 45.99 40.38 23.67
C THR A 136 45.90 41.68 22.87
N GLN A 137 44.70 42.09 22.46
CA GLN A 137 44.48 43.37 21.78
C GLN A 137 43.47 44.26 22.53
N MET A 138 43.59 44.31 23.86
CA MET A 138 43.05 45.40 24.68
C MET A 138 44.09 45.68 25.77
N GLY A 139 45.13 46.45 25.44
CA GLY A 139 46.17 46.76 26.44
C GLY A 139 47.50 47.30 25.92
N ARG A 140 47.55 47.94 24.74
CA ARG A 140 48.78 48.61 24.30
C ARG A 140 48.47 49.78 23.36
N ASP A 141 47.85 50.81 23.90
CA ASP A 141 47.72 52.11 23.22
C ASP A 141 47.90 53.28 24.20
N MET A 142 48.89 53.15 25.09
CA MET A 142 49.27 54.24 26.00
C MET A 142 50.79 54.32 26.14
N GLY A 143 51.37 55.32 25.47
CA GLY A 143 52.70 55.88 25.76
C GLY A 143 53.83 55.44 24.84
N ASP A 144 54.36 56.36 24.02
CA ASP A 144 55.64 57.04 24.33
C ASP A 144 55.98 58.11 23.24
N PRO A 145 56.50 59.31 23.61
CA PRO A 145 56.81 60.40 22.71
C PRO A 145 58.31 60.49 22.35
N GLY A 146 58.62 60.95 21.14
CA GLY A 146 59.86 61.70 20.88
C GLY A 146 60.92 61.03 20.01
N SER A 147 61.06 61.55 18.78
CA SER A 147 62.29 61.76 18.00
C SER A 147 61.82 62.12 16.57
N GLY A 148 61.95 63.33 16.04
CA GLY A 148 63.07 64.27 16.11
C GLY A 148 63.88 64.11 14.84
N MET A 149 63.61 64.94 13.82
CA MET A 149 64.58 65.64 12.95
C MET A 149 63.91 66.06 11.64
N GLY A 150 63.98 67.35 11.31
CA GLY A 150 63.19 67.98 10.26
C GLY A 150 63.82 68.02 8.87
N ASP A 151 63.03 68.55 7.93
CA ASP A 151 63.49 69.16 6.69
C ASP A 151 62.61 70.39 6.40
N PRO A 152 63.17 71.61 6.29
CA PRO A 152 62.41 72.80 5.98
C PRO A 152 62.55 73.18 4.50
N GLY A 153 61.42 73.25 3.81
CA GLY A 153 61.21 74.27 2.79
C GLY A 153 61.16 73.82 1.33
N SER A 154 60.36 74.58 0.58
CA SER A 154 60.08 74.55 -0.85
C SER A 154 58.98 73.57 -1.26
N GLY A 155 57.89 73.98 -1.88
CA GLY A 155 57.46 75.27 -2.38
C GLY A 155 56.25 75.06 -3.28
N MET A 156 55.58 76.16 -3.60
CA MET A 156 54.69 76.30 -4.75
C MET A 156 53.24 75.84 -4.58
N ASP A 157 52.47 76.76 -3.99
CA ASP A 157 51.19 77.23 -4.49
C ASP A 157 50.92 77.01 -6.00
N ARG A 158 49.67 76.60 -6.28
CA ARG A 158 48.71 77.24 -7.22
C ARG A 158 48.48 76.64 -8.64
N PRO A 159 47.33 76.96 -9.28
CA PRO A 159 46.24 75.99 -9.53
C PRO A 159 45.91 75.92 -11.04
N THR A 160 44.85 75.19 -11.43
CA THR A 160 43.99 75.35 -12.65
C THR A 160 43.24 74.02 -12.84
N GLY A 161 41.98 73.94 -13.25
CA GLY A 161 41.01 74.90 -13.74
C GLY A 161 39.96 74.13 -14.57
N MET A 162 38.72 74.62 -14.52
CA MET A 162 37.50 74.20 -15.25
C MET A 162 36.71 73.00 -14.71
#